data_AF-A0A1Y3LFZ8-F1
#
_entry.id   AF-A0A1Y3LFZ8-F1
#
_cell.length_a   1.000
_cell.length_b   1.000
_cell.length_c   1.000
_cell.angle_alpha   90.00
_cell.angle_beta   90.00
_cell.angle_gamma   90.00
#
_symmetry.space_group_name_H-M   'P 1'
#
loop_
_entity.id
_entity.type
_entity.pdbx_description
1 polymer ?
#
loop_
_entity_poly.entity_id
_entity_poly.type
_entity_poly.pdbx_seq_one_letter_code
_entity_poly.pdbx_strand_id
1 'polypeptide(L)' 'EYIHYYNHDRIKLKLNGMSPVKYRTHAAAAAS' A
#
# COMPACT_ATOMS: atom_id res chain seq x y z
N GLU A 1 7.96 6.55 -16.96
CA GLU A 1 7.22 7.49 -16.07
C GLU A 1 5.86 6.98 -15.60
N TYR A 2 4.79 6.98 -16.40
CA TYR A 2 3.42 6.68 -15.91
C TYR A 2 3.27 5.33 -15.14
N ILE A 3 3.83 4.24 -15.67
CA ILE A 3 3.79 2.90 -15.03
C ILE A 3 4.57 2.87 -13.71
N HIS A 4 5.71 3.57 -13.64
CA HIS A 4 6.51 3.63 -12.42
C HIS A 4 5.75 4.35 -11.30
N TYR A 5 5.19 5.52 -11.60
CA TYR A 5 4.35 6.28 -10.68
C TYR A 5 3.15 5.46 -10.16
N TYR A 6 2.47 4.73 -11.04
CA TYR A 6 1.33 3.90 -10.66
C TYR A 6 1.71 2.72 -9.74
N ASN A 7 2.83 2.07 -10.06
CA ASN A 7 3.28 0.87 -9.34
C ASN A 7 3.99 1.20 -8.03
N HIS A 8 4.73 2.31 -7.94
CA HIS A 8 5.61 2.61 -6.81
C HIS A 8 5.11 3.73 -5.90
N ASP A 9 4.50 4.77 -6.47
CA ASP A 9 4.23 6.01 -5.71
C ASP A 9 2.74 6.14 -5.36
N ARG A 10 1.85 5.82 -6.29
CA ARG A 10 0.39 5.88 -6.09
C ARG A 10 -0.11 4.84 -5.08
N ILE A 11 0.56 3.70 -4.96
CA ILE A 11 0.24 2.68 -3.95
C ILE A 11 0.49 3.23 -2.54
N LYS A 12 1.63 3.88 -2.27
CA LYS A 12 1.98 4.38 -0.93
C LYS A 12 1.01 5.45 -0.41
N LEU A 13 0.46 6.26 -1.32
CA LEU A 13 -0.52 7.30 -0.99
C LEU A 13 -1.85 6.73 -0.48
N LYS A 14 -2.30 5.59 -1.03
CA LYS A 14 -3.55 4.94 -0.61
C LYS A 14 -3.42 4.13 0.68
N LEU A 15 -2.20 3.79 1.08
CA LEU A 15 -1.93 2.93 2.22
C LEU A 15 -1.54 3.73 3.47
N ASN A 16 -1.86 5.03 3.56
CA ASN A 16 -1.44 5.91 4.66
C ASN A 16 0.06 5.82 4.97
N GLY A 17 0.91 5.77 3.92
CA GLY A 17 2.37 5.66 4.08
C GLY A 17 2.88 4.25 4.41
N MET A 18 2.01 3.23 4.47
CA MET A 18 2.44 1.85 4.64
C MET A 18 2.98 1.26 3.33
N SER A 19 3.96 0.36 3.46
CA SER A 19 4.34 -0.52 2.34
C SER A 19 3.22 -1.54 2.07
N PRO A 20 3.14 -2.13 0.86
CA PRO A 20 2.13 -3.14 0.55
C PRO A 20 2.07 -4.31 1.54
N VAL A 21 3.23 -4.75 2.04
CA VAL A 21 3.33 -5.83 3.02
C VAL A 21 2.77 -5.41 4.38
N LYS A 22 3.12 -4.21 4.85
CA LYS A 22 2.60 -3.67 6.12
C LYS A 22 1.08 -3.49 6.07
N TYR A 23 0.56 -2.97 4.95
CA TYR A 23 -0.88 -2.79 4.78
C TYR A 23 -1.66 -4.11 4.81
N ARG A 24 -1.19 -5.15 4.10
CA ARG A 24 -1.85 -6.47 4.12
C ARG A 24 -1.89 -7.08 5.52
N THR A 25 -0.79 -6.94 6.26
CA THR A 25 -0.70 -7.43 7.65
C THR A 25 -1.68 -6.69 8.56
N HIS A 26 -1.74 -5.37 8.45
CA HIS A 26 -2.70 -4.54 9.20
C HIS A 26 -4.15 -4.88 8.87
N ALA A 27 -4.49 -5.01 7.58
CA ALA A 27 -5.83 -5.36 7.13
C ALA A 27 -6.26 -6.76 7.61
N ALA A 28 -5.36 -7.75 7.59
CA ALA A 28 -5.64 -9.08 8.09
C ALA A 28 -5.90 -9.10 9.60
N ALA A 29 -5.17 -8.30 10.38
CA ALA A 29 -5.37 -8.17 11.82
C ALA A 29 -6.63 -7.39 12.20
N ALA A 30 -7.09 -6.46 11.35
CA ALA A 30 -8.34 -5.72 11.58
C ALA A 30 -9.60 -6.53 11.22
N ALA A 31 -9.45 -7.61 10.44
CA ALA A 31 -10.55 -8.47 10.01
C ALA A 31 -10.88 -9.61 10.99
N SER A 32 -10.10 -9.72 12.07
CA SER A 32 -10.26 -10.69 13.17
C SER A 32 -10.80 -10.01 14.42
#